data_AF-A0A964GIA9-F1
#
_entry.id   AF-A0A964GIA9-F1
#
_cell.length_a   1.000
_cell.length_b   1.000
_cell.length_c   1.000
_cell.angle_alpha   90.00
_cell.angle_beta   90.00
_cell.angle_gamma   90.00
#
_symmetry.space_group_name_H-M   'P 1'
#
loop_
_entity.id
_entity.type
_entity.pdbx_description
1 polymer ?
#
loop_
_entity_poly.entity_id
_entity_poly.type
_entity_poly.pdbx_seq_one_letter_code
_entity_poly.pdbx_strand_id
1 'polypeptide(L)'
;MAKPQYDEAQLKDLLLQMMETELGGEQVYRKALSCAINEDLKEEWENYLEETLSHQNVVRTTCEFLGINADEATLSREVVKHIGVSLVKAMELAASGDPVAAQLVACECVVHAETKDHANWELLGKVAQVATGEIGKTLKEAHARVEKDEDHHLYHTKGWCRELAIEGLGMPAVLPPPEEVKQVETAIGASRAEQQRKSML
;
A
#
# COMPACT_ATOMS: atom_id res chain seq x y z
N MET A 1 38.88 -0.41 -7.11
CA MET A 1 37.66 -1.21 -6.87
C MET A 1 36.51 -0.48 -7.54
N ALA A 2 35.59 -1.17 -8.22
CA ALA A 2 34.39 -0.52 -8.76
C ALA A 2 33.55 0.05 -7.61
N LYS A 3 32.92 1.21 -7.82
CA LYS A 3 32.03 1.81 -6.81
C LYS A 3 30.80 0.88 -6.64
N PRO A 4 30.37 0.59 -5.41
CA PRO A 4 29.15 -0.19 -5.19
C PRO A 4 27.96 0.51 -5.87
N GLN A 5 27.09 -0.26 -6.53
CA GLN A 5 25.94 0.28 -7.29
C GLN A 5 24.79 0.72 -6.38
N TYR A 6 24.76 0.22 -5.14
CA TYR A 6 23.82 0.59 -4.08
C TYR A 6 24.51 0.45 -2.71
N ASP A 7 23.91 1.02 -1.67
CA ASP A 7 24.41 0.95 -0.29
C ASP A 7 23.69 -0.19 0.47
N GLU A 8 24.46 -1.16 0.97
CA GLU A 8 23.91 -2.35 1.67
C GLU A 8 23.24 -1.99 3.00
N ALA A 9 23.73 -0.98 3.71
CA ALA A 9 23.12 -0.53 4.96
C ALA A 9 21.77 0.17 4.69
N GLN A 10 21.68 0.93 3.59
CA GLN A 10 20.42 1.54 3.16
C GLN A 10 19.42 0.51 2.62
N LEU A 11 19.89 -0.54 1.92
CA LEU A 11 19.02 -1.65 1.50
C LEU A 11 18.45 -2.39 2.72
N LYS A 12 19.28 -2.67 3.73
CA LYS A 12 18.82 -3.27 4.99
C LYS A 12 17.76 -2.38 5.64
N ASP A 13 18.01 -1.07 5.74
CA ASP A 13 17.06 -0.14 6.35
C ASP A 13 15.73 -0.08 5.58
N LEU A 14 15.78 -0.10 4.24
CA LEU A 14 14.59 -0.19 3.39
C LEU A 14 13.78 -1.46 3.69
N LEU A 15 14.41 -2.63 3.75
CA LEU A 15 13.72 -3.90 4.05
C LEU A 15 13.07 -3.91 5.45
N LEU A 16 13.70 -3.28 6.44
CA LEU A 16 13.11 -3.11 7.77
C LEU A 16 11.92 -2.13 7.77
N GLN A 17 12.01 -1.06 6.99
CA GLN A 17 10.87 -0.15 6.78
C GLN A 17 9.72 -0.85 6.04
N MET A 18 10.02 -1.66 5.02
CA MET A 18 9.03 -2.47 4.31
C MET A 18 8.32 -3.41 5.28
N MET A 19 9.07 -4.17 6.08
CA MET A 19 8.47 -5.08 7.06
C MET A 19 7.52 -4.35 8.02
N GLU A 20 7.87 -3.15 8.49
CA GLU A 20 6.97 -2.37 9.34
C GLU A 20 5.82 -1.73 8.59
N THR A 21 5.98 -1.41 7.30
CA THR A 21 4.91 -0.90 6.44
C THR A 21 3.83 -1.97 6.28
N GLU A 22 4.21 -3.20 5.97
CA GLU A 22 3.32 -4.37 5.82
C GLU A 22 2.59 -4.74 7.14
N LEU A 23 3.31 -4.68 8.27
CA LEU A 23 2.71 -4.87 9.60
C LEU A 23 1.73 -3.74 9.95
N GLY A 24 2.05 -2.51 9.56
CA GLY A 24 1.17 -1.36 9.70
C GLY A 24 -0.05 -1.44 8.79
N GLY A 25 0.14 -1.88 7.54
CA GLY A 25 -0.89 -2.09 6.52
C GLY A 25 -1.96 -3.06 6.99
N GLU A 26 -1.56 -4.18 7.59
CA GLU A 26 -2.52 -5.10 8.22
C GLU A 26 -3.43 -4.40 9.24
N GLN A 27 -2.85 -3.57 10.13
CA GLN A 27 -3.65 -2.86 11.14
C GLN A 27 -4.53 -1.79 10.52
N VAL A 28 -4.05 -1.12 9.48
CA VAL A 28 -4.79 -0.12 8.71
C VAL A 28 -6.00 -0.78 8.05
N TYR A 29 -5.82 -1.87 7.30
CA TYR A 29 -6.93 -2.58 6.64
C TYR A 29 -7.94 -3.15 7.64
N ARG A 30 -7.49 -3.78 8.72
CA ARG A 30 -8.41 -4.27 9.77
C ARG A 30 -9.25 -3.15 10.36
N LYS A 31 -8.65 -1.98 10.56
CA LYS A 31 -9.39 -0.82 11.07
C LYS A 31 -10.32 -0.24 10.01
N ALA A 32 -9.87 -0.13 8.76
CA ALA A 32 -10.64 0.37 7.64
C ALA A 32 -11.89 -0.50 7.39
N LEU A 33 -11.76 -1.83 7.43
CA LEU A 33 -12.87 -2.79 7.36
C LEU A 33 -13.93 -2.58 8.46
N SER A 34 -13.52 -2.12 9.65
CA SER A 34 -14.46 -1.77 10.72
C SER A 34 -15.22 -0.46 10.46
N CYS A 35 -14.73 0.37 9.55
CA CYS A 35 -15.32 1.64 9.14
C CYS A 35 -16.09 1.55 7.80
N ALA A 36 -15.97 0.45 7.06
CA ALA A 36 -16.60 0.28 5.75
C ALA A 36 -18.14 0.15 5.85
N ILE A 37 -18.83 0.78 4.91
CA ILE A 37 -20.28 0.79 4.72
C ILE A 37 -20.63 0.29 3.31
N ASN A 38 -19.85 0.69 2.31
CA ASN A 38 -19.97 0.21 0.94
C ASN A 38 -19.44 -1.23 0.88
N GLU A 39 -20.30 -2.18 0.50
CA GLU A 39 -19.96 -3.61 0.50
C GLU A 39 -18.93 -3.98 -0.57
N ASP A 40 -18.96 -3.34 -1.74
CA ASP A 40 -17.97 -3.58 -2.79
C ASP A 40 -16.57 -3.13 -2.31
N LEU A 41 -16.46 -1.95 -1.69
CA LEU A 41 -15.20 -1.48 -1.10
C LEU A 41 -14.71 -2.43 0.02
N LYS A 42 -15.64 -2.96 0.80
CA LYS A 42 -15.32 -3.89 1.88
C LYS A 42 -14.73 -5.19 1.33
N GLU A 43 -15.32 -5.74 0.27
CA GLU A 43 -14.80 -6.92 -0.43
C GLU A 43 -13.37 -6.65 -0.95
N GLU A 44 -13.13 -5.50 -1.57
CA GLU A 44 -11.78 -5.12 -2.04
C GLU A 44 -10.76 -5.04 -0.89
N TRP A 45 -11.12 -4.42 0.23
CA TRP A 45 -10.22 -4.36 1.39
C TRP A 45 -10.00 -5.71 2.09
N GLU A 46 -10.94 -6.64 2.00
CA GLU A 46 -10.73 -8.02 2.46
C GLU A 46 -9.67 -8.70 1.60
N ASN A 47 -9.74 -8.55 0.27
CA ASN A 47 -8.73 -9.07 -0.66
C ASN A 47 -7.35 -8.44 -0.41
N TYR A 48 -7.27 -7.11 -0.30
CA TYR A 48 -6.00 -6.42 -0.08
C TYR A 48 -5.37 -6.81 1.26
N LEU A 49 -6.18 -7.00 2.32
CA LEU A 49 -5.69 -7.53 3.60
C LEU A 49 -5.06 -8.92 3.45
N GLU A 50 -5.66 -9.82 2.68
CA GLU A 50 -5.08 -11.15 2.41
C GLU A 50 -3.75 -11.05 1.66
N GLU A 51 -3.66 -10.14 0.69
CA GLU A 51 -2.45 -9.86 -0.08
C GLU A 51 -1.34 -9.27 0.81
N THR A 52 -1.62 -8.24 1.62
CA THR A 52 -0.68 -7.67 2.60
C THR A 52 -0.13 -8.73 3.56
N LEU A 53 -0.97 -9.68 4.03
CA LEU A 53 -0.50 -10.79 4.85
C LEU A 53 0.45 -11.73 4.11
N SER A 54 0.24 -11.93 2.80
CA SER A 54 1.18 -12.66 1.94
C SER A 54 2.49 -11.87 1.76
N HIS A 55 2.40 -10.56 1.56
CA HIS A 55 3.55 -9.67 1.35
C HIS A 55 4.47 -9.61 2.58
N GLN A 56 3.90 -9.61 3.80
CA GLN A 56 4.68 -9.82 5.04
C GLN A 56 5.59 -11.04 4.97
N ASN A 57 5.11 -12.16 4.41
CA ASN A 57 5.93 -13.37 4.25
C ASN A 57 7.02 -13.17 3.19
N VAL A 58 6.73 -12.47 2.10
CA VAL A 58 7.72 -12.14 1.06
C VAL A 58 8.87 -11.31 1.64
N VAL A 59 8.56 -10.25 2.39
CA VAL A 59 9.57 -9.40 3.02
C VAL A 59 10.37 -10.20 4.05
N ARG A 60 9.72 -11.02 4.88
CA ARG A 60 10.39 -11.84 5.89
C ARG A 60 11.35 -12.85 5.26
N THR A 61 10.92 -13.59 4.22
CA THR A 61 11.79 -14.52 3.48
C THR A 61 12.96 -13.80 2.81
N THR A 62 12.73 -12.59 2.29
CA THR A 62 13.80 -11.76 1.72
C THR A 62 14.83 -11.37 2.77
N CYS A 63 14.37 -10.90 3.94
CA CYS A 63 15.24 -10.61 5.09
C CYS A 63 16.05 -11.83 5.52
N GLU A 64 15.41 -13.00 5.67
CA GLU A 64 16.07 -14.26 6.04
C GLU A 64 17.18 -14.63 5.06
N PHE A 65 16.92 -14.55 3.76
CA PHE A 65 17.92 -14.85 2.72
C PHE A 65 19.14 -13.91 2.79
N LEU A 66 18.90 -12.64 3.11
CA LEU A 66 19.95 -11.63 3.25
C LEU A 66 20.62 -11.65 4.63
N GLY A 67 20.21 -12.55 5.54
CA GLY A 67 20.72 -12.60 6.92
C GLY A 67 20.31 -11.38 7.76
N ILE A 68 19.22 -10.72 7.40
CA ILE A 68 18.65 -9.57 8.11
C ILE A 68 17.61 -10.08 9.10
N ASN A 69 17.70 -9.66 10.36
CA ASN A 69 16.62 -9.87 11.32
C ASN A 69 15.46 -8.92 10.99
N ALA A 70 14.38 -9.44 10.43
CA ALA A 70 13.19 -8.64 10.08
C ALA A 70 12.57 -7.91 11.29
N ASP A 71 12.82 -8.41 12.50
CA ASP A 71 12.32 -7.81 13.74
C ASP A 71 13.33 -6.86 14.40
N GLU A 72 14.44 -6.52 13.74
CA GLU A 72 15.41 -5.56 14.24
C GLU A 72 14.75 -4.19 14.49
N ALA A 73 15.05 -3.60 15.65
CA ALA A 73 14.57 -2.29 16.01
C ALA A 73 15.54 -1.21 15.51
N THR A 74 15.06 -0.34 14.63
CA THR A 74 15.79 0.83 14.14
C THR A 74 14.93 2.08 14.29
N LEU A 75 15.56 3.25 14.30
CA LEU A 75 14.83 4.53 14.40
C LEU A 75 13.93 4.76 13.18
N SER A 76 14.38 4.40 11.98
CA SER A 76 13.58 4.48 10.75
C SER A 76 12.32 3.62 10.85
N ARG A 77 12.45 2.39 11.37
CA ARG A 77 11.33 1.49 11.61
C ARG A 77 10.36 2.05 12.64
N GLU A 78 10.85 2.62 13.74
CA GLU A 78 10.01 3.27 14.75
C GLU A 78 9.22 4.45 14.17
N VAL A 79 9.80 5.22 13.25
CA VAL A 79 9.11 6.30 12.54
C VAL A 79 7.98 5.75 11.66
N VAL A 80 8.23 4.71 10.86
CA VAL A 80 7.19 4.06 10.03
C VAL A 80 6.06 3.53 10.91
N LYS A 81 6.40 2.86 12.01
CA LYS A 81 5.42 2.39 13.01
C LYS A 81 4.55 3.52 13.55
N HIS A 82 5.18 4.64 13.92
CA HIS A 82 4.47 5.79 14.48
C HIS A 82 3.45 6.36 13.49
N ILE A 83 3.80 6.42 12.20
CA ILE A 83 2.90 6.87 11.14
C ILE A 83 1.73 5.89 11.01
N GLY A 84 1.98 4.58 10.87
CA GLY A 84 0.92 3.57 10.76
C GLY A 84 -0.05 3.59 11.95
N VAL A 85 0.47 3.66 13.17
CA VAL A 85 -0.35 3.81 14.40
C VAL A 85 -1.19 5.09 14.37
N SER A 86 -0.67 6.17 13.80
CA SER A 86 -1.41 7.44 13.71
C SER A 86 -2.56 7.37 12.70
N LEU A 87 -2.41 6.62 11.60
CA LEU A 87 -3.49 6.37 10.64
C LEU A 87 -4.64 5.57 11.30
N VAL A 88 -4.32 4.53 12.06
CA VAL A 88 -5.31 3.77 12.84
C VAL A 88 -6.06 4.67 13.82
N LYS A 89 -5.35 5.53 14.56
CA LYS A 89 -5.97 6.49 15.49
C LYS A 89 -6.86 7.52 14.79
N ALA A 90 -6.51 7.96 13.59
CA ALA A 90 -7.33 8.87 12.81
C ALA A 90 -8.68 8.22 12.45
N MET A 91 -8.66 6.95 12.01
CA MET A 91 -9.89 6.18 11.77
C MET A 91 -10.69 5.95 13.06
N GLU A 92 -10.05 5.67 14.19
CA GLU A 92 -10.74 5.54 15.49
C GLU A 92 -11.44 6.84 15.89
N LEU A 93 -10.78 7.99 15.70
CA LEU A 93 -11.37 9.29 15.96
C LEU A 93 -12.60 9.53 15.07
N ALA A 94 -12.49 9.26 13.77
CA ALA A 94 -13.60 9.42 12.83
C ALA A 94 -14.78 8.47 13.14
N ALA A 95 -14.50 7.23 13.52
CA ALA A 95 -15.50 6.24 13.91
C ALA A 95 -16.30 6.60 15.17
N SER A 96 -15.81 7.55 15.99
CA SER A 96 -16.58 8.09 17.13
C SER A 96 -17.67 9.09 16.72
N GLY A 97 -17.68 9.49 15.44
CA GLY A 97 -18.62 10.44 14.86
C GLY A 97 -19.58 9.78 13.86
N ASP A 98 -19.65 10.38 12.67
CA ASP A 98 -20.53 9.93 11.59
C ASP A 98 -19.93 8.73 10.83
N PRO A 99 -20.67 7.61 10.64
CA PRO A 99 -20.17 6.45 9.91
C PRO A 99 -19.73 6.76 8.47
N VAL A 100 -20.43 7.65 7.75
CA VAL A 100 -20.06 8.01 6.37
C VAL A 100 -18.71 8.75 6.35
N ALA A 101 -18.53 9.71 7.26
CA ALA A 101 -17.23 10.35 7.46
C ALA A 101 -16.14 9.35 7.88
N ALA A 102 -16.47 8.36 8.72
CA ALA A 102 -15.52 7.33 9.14
C ALA A 102 -15.02 6.46 7.97
N GLN A 103 -15.91 6.04 7.07
CA GLN A 103 -15.52 5.33 5.84
C GLN A 103 -14.59 6.19 4.98
N LEU A 104 -14.92 7.47 4.78
CA LEU A 104 -14.09 8.36 3.95
C LEU A 104 -12.69 8.55 4.56
N VAL A 105 -12.59 8.80 5.86
CA VAL A 105 -11.31 8.90 6.56
C VAL A 105 -10.53 7.58 6.50
N ALA A 106 -11.21 6.44 6.55
CA ALA A 106 -10.57 5.14 6.35
C ALA A 106 -9.96 5.03 4.94
N CYS A 107 -10.66 5.43 3.89
CA CYS A 107 -10.08 5.49 2.54
C CYS A 107 -8.86 6.42 2.47
N GLU A 108 -8.91 7.61 3.05
CA GLU A 108 -7.76 8.52 3.09
C GLU A 108 -6.55 7.89 3.79
N CYS A 109 -6.80 7.21 4.92
CA CYS A 109 -5.76 6.51 5.67
C CYS A 109 -5.16 5.33 4.90
N VAL A 110 -5.97 4.56 4.18
CA VAL A 110 -5.47 3.49 3.29
C VAL A 110 -4.61 4.10 2.18
N VAL A 111 -5.04 5.18 1.51
CA VAL A 111 -4.21 5.87 0.48
C VAL A 111 -2.85 6.30 1.05
N HIS A 112 -2.81 6.78 2.30
CA HIS A 112 -1.54 7.14 2.96
C HIS A 112 -0.62 5.93 3.20
N ALA A 113 -1.19 4.79 3.61
CA ALA A 113 -0.45 3.55 3.79
C ALA A 113 0.10 3.04 2.44
N GLU A 114 -0.77 2.87 1.44
CA GLU A 114 -0.39 2.37 0.11
C GLU A 114 0.62 3.27 -0.59
N THR A 115 0.55 4.59 -0.37
CA THR A 115 1.55 5.51 -0.96
C THR A 115 2.95 5.25 -0.41
N LYS A 116 3.07 4.86 0.86
CA LYS A 116 4.37 4.50 1.45
C LYS A 116 4.79 3.11 0.99
N ASP A 117 3.88 2.16 0.91
CA ASP A 117 4.24 0.77 0.58
C ASP A 117 4.69 0.63 -0.88
N HIS A 118 3.87 1.13 -1.81
CA HIS A 118 4.21 1.24 -3.22
C HIS A 118 5.57 1.91 -3.45
N ALA A 119 5.86 3.01 -2.75
CA ALA A 119 7.15 3.69 -2.85
C ALA A 119 8.33 2.82 -2.35
N ASN A 120 8.11 1.98 -1.35
CA ASN A 120 9.15 1.05 -0.89
C ASN A 120 9.42 -0.04 -1.93
N TRP A 121 8.37 -0.63 -2.50
CA TRP A 121 8.47 -1.67 -3.51
C TRP A 121 9.12 -1.15 -4.80
N GLU A 122 8.77 0.07 -5.27
CA GLU A 122 9.46 0.72 -6.39
C GLU A 122 10.98 0.88 -6.13
N LEU A 123 11.36 1.29 -4.92
CA LEU A 123 12.76 1.45 -4.52
C LEU A 123 13.48 0.10 -4.46
N LEU A 124 12.83 -0.94 -3.94
CA LEU A 124 13.38 -2.30 -3.96
C LEU A 124 13.61 -2.75 -5.40
N GLY A 125 12.68 -2.45 -6.30
CA GLY A 125 12.80 -2.68 -7.74
C GLY A 125 14.01 -2.00 -8.37
N LYS A 126 14.30 -0.75 -8.00
CA LYS A 126 15.53 -0.06 -8.44
C LYS A 126 16.78 -0.79 -7.97
N VAL A 127 16.83 -1.23 -6.71
CA VAL A 127 17.98 -1.99 -6.19
C VAL A 127 18.09 -3.34 -6.90
N ALA A 128 16.97 -4.04 -7.12
CA ALA A 128 16.92 -5.32 -7.81
C ALA A 128 17.48 -5.23 -9.25
N GLN A 129 17.29 -4.11 -9.94
CA GLN A 129 17.82 -3.89 -11.29
C GLN A 129 19.36 -3.82 -11.33
N VAL A 130 19.99 -3.27 -10.30
CA VAL A 130 21.45 -3.04 -10.23
C VAL A 130 22.19 -4.10 -9.43
N ALA A 131 21.51 -4.80 -8.51
CA ALA A 131 22.08 -5.87 -7.73
C ALA A 131 22.42 -7.09 -8.60
N THR A 132 23.53 -7.73 -8.27
CA THR A 132 24.08 -8.87 -9.02
C THR A 132 24.11 -10.13 -8.17
N GLY A 133 24.29 -11.29 -8.81
CA GLY A 133 24.38 -12.57 -8.12
C GLY A 133 23.07 -12.95 -7.41
N GLU A 134 23.20 -13.72 -6.33
CA GLU A 134 22.05 -14.25 -5.60
C GLU A 134 21.18 -13.14 -4.95
N ILE A 135 21.78 -12.07 -4.44
CA ILE A 135 21.01 -10.93 -3.90
C ILE A 135 20.10 -10.35 -4.98
N GLY A 136 20.65 -10.04 -6.15
CA GLY A 136 19.86 -9.47 -7.25
C GLY A 136 18.75 -10.40 -7.74
N LYS A 137 18.98 -11.71 -7.70
CA LYS A 137 17.95 -12.71 -8.02
C LYS A 137 16.83 -12.69 -6.99
N THR A 138 17.15 -12.79 -5.70
CA THR A 138 16.16 -12.78 -4.61
C THR A 138 15.32 -11.51 -4.61
N LEU A 139 15.93 -10.33 -4.80
CA LEU A 139 15.19 -9.07 -4.84
C LEU A 139 14.24 -8.99 -6.04
N LYS A 140 14.65 -9.49 -7.21
CA LYS A 140 13.76 -9.54 -8.40
C LYS A 140 12.58 -10.48 -8.19
N GLU A 141 12.83 -11.64 -7.59
CA GLU A 141 11.78 -12.62 -7.28
C GLU A 141 10.79 -12.08 -6.25
N ALA A 142 11.27 -11.39 -5.21
CA ALA A 142 10.42 -10.73 -4.21
C ALA A 142 9.57 -9.63 -4.85
N HIS A 143 10.21 -8.70 -5.58
CA HIS A 143 9.52 -7.60 -6.25
C HIS A 143 8.47 -8.09 -7.26
N ALA A 144 8.79 -9.10 -8.07
CA ALA A 144 7.86 -9.63 -9.07
C ALA A 144 6.62 -10.30 -8.47
N ARG A 145 6.65 -10.70 -7.19
CA ARG A 145 5.52 -11.30 -6.50
C ARG A 145 4.54 -10.29 -5.91
N VAL A 146 4.95 -9.04 -5.73
CA VAL A 146 4.19 -8.06 -4.92
C VAL A 146 3.87 -6.78 -5.70
N GLU A 147 4.79 -6.27 -6.52
CA GLU A 147 4.65 -4.96 -7.18
C GLU A 147 3.32 -4.75 -7.90
N LYS A 148 2.79 -5.82 -8.51
CA LYS A 148 1.54 -5.74 -9.24
C LYS A 148 0.33 -5.51 -8.31
N ASP A 149 0.33 -6.18 -7.16
CA ASP A 149 -0.71 -6.04 -6.15
C ASP A 149 -0.65 -4.60 -5.58
N GLU A 150 0.55 -4.10 -5.30
CA GLU A 150 0.78 -2.73 -4.80
C GLU A 150 0.35 -1.64 -5.78
N ASP A 151 0.57 -1.85 -7.09
CA ASP A 151 0.04 -0.95 -8.12
C ASP A 151 -1.51 -0.91 -8.06
N HIS A 152 -2.17 -2.07 -7.93
CA HIS A 152 -3.62 -2.12 -7.76
C HIS A 152 -4.06 -1.39 -6.49
N HIS A 153 -3.50 -1.76 -5.33
CA HIS A 153 -3.86 -1.20 -4.03
C HIS A 153 -3.84 0.32 -4.05
N LEU A 154 -2.75 0.91 -4.57
CA LEU A 154 -2.58 2.36 -4.63
C LEU A 154 -3.55 3.04 -5.60
N TYR A 155 -3.66 2.56 -6.85
CA TYR A 155 -4.47 3.25 -7.85
C TYR A 155 -5.96 3.09 -7.60
N HIS A 156 -6.40 1.91 -7.16
CA HIS A 156 -7.81 1.60 -6.95
C HIS A 156 -8.31 2.30 -5.69
N THR A 157 -7.56 2.25 -4.57
CA THR A 157 -7.91 2.98 -3.34
C THR A 157 -7.98 4.48 -3.57
N LYS A 158 -7.09 5.07 -4.40
CA LYS A 158 -7.19 6.48 -4.79
C LYS A 158 -8.48 6.79 -5.54
N GLY A 159 -8.91 5.90 -6.44
CA GLY A 159 -10.20 5.98 -7.10
C GLY A 159 -11.37 5.94 -6.10
N TRP A 160 -11.36 4.97 -5.19
CA TRP A 160 -12.39 4.81 -4.15
C TRP A 160 -12.50 6.05 -3.27
N CYS A 161 -11.36 6.55 -2.77
CA CYS A 161 -11.30 7.75 -1.94
C CYS A 161 -11.87 8.98 -2.68
N ARG A 162 -11.55 9.15 -3.97
CA ARG A 162 -12.06 10.25 -4.79
C ARG A 162 -13.58 10.17 -4.93
N GLU A 163 -14.11 9.00 -5.30
CA GLU A 163 -15.53 8.84 -5.60
C GLU A 163 -16.40 8.93 -4.35
N LEU A 164 -15.94 8.38 -3.22
CA LEU A 164 -16.60 8.57 -1.92
C LEU A 164 -16.58 10.03 -1.45
N ALA A 165 -15.47 10.75 -1.67
CA ALA A 165 -15.42 12.18 -1.37
C ALA A 165 -16.42 12.98 -2.23
N ILE A 166 -16.52 12.65 -3.53
CA ILE A 166 -17.50 13.26 -4.44
C ILE A 166 -18.93 12.99 -3.96
N GLU A 167 -19.24 11.76 -3.57
CA GLU A 167 -20.55 11.40 -3.00
C GLU A 167 -20.84 12.19 -1.71
N GLY A 168 -19.87 12.27 -0.79
CA GLY A 168 -19.98 13.03 0.45
C GLY A 168 -20.20 14.54 0.24
N LEU A 169 -19.76 15.08 -0.90
CA LEU A 169 -20.03 16.46 -1.31
C LEU A 169 -21.40 16.65 -2.00
N GLY A 170 -22.20 15.59 -2.12
CA GLY A 170 -23.53 15.61 -2.74
C GLY A 170 -23.49 15.63 -4.27
N MET A 171 -22.35 15.27 -4.88
CA MET A 171 -22.17 15.19 -6.32
C MET A 171 -22.35 13.74 -6.82
N PRO A 172 -22.76 13.52 -8.09
CA PRO A 172 -22.86 12.16 -8.64
C PRO A 172 -21.50 11.46 -8.64
N ALA A 173 -21.39 10.32 -7.95
CA ALA A 173 -20.20 9.47 -7.84
C ALA A 173 -20.27 8.23 -8.75
N VAL A 174 -19.11 7.66 -9.09
CA VAL A 174 -18.99 6.38 -9.80
C VAL A 174 -18.37 5.37 -8.85
N LEU A 175 -19.19 4.50 -8.25
CA LEU A 175 -18.75 3.47 -7.31
C LEU A 175 -19.21 2.09 -7.84
N PRO A 176 -18.32 1.09 -7.99
CA PRO A 176 -16.86 1.16 -7.87
C PRO A 176 -16.19 2.15 -8.85
N PRO A 177 -14.98 2.66 -8.53
CA PRO A 177 -14.31 3.67 -9.34
C PRO A 177 -13.83 3.10 -10.69
N PRO A 178 -13.62 3.95 -11.72
CA PRO A 178 -13.13 3.51 -13.03
C PRO A 178 -11.83 2.71 -12.99
N GLU A 179 -10.95 3.01 -12.04
CA GLU A 179 -9.67 2.33 -11.80
C GLU A 179 -9.88 0.86 -11.43
N GLU A 180 -10.81 0.59 -10.52
CA GLU A 180 -11.22 -0.75 -10.08
C GLU A 180 -11.83 -1.54 -11.24
N VAL A 181 -12.86 -0.97 -11.88
CA VAL A 181 -13.59 -1.64 -12.97
C VAL A 181 -12.68 -1.99 -14.16
N LYS A 182 -11.62 -1.21 -14.37
CA LYS A 182 -10.66 -1.42 -15.46
C LYS A 182 -9.40 -2.14 -15.03
N GLN A 183 -9.27 -2.49 -13.75
CA GLN A 183 -8.15 -3.23 -13.19
C GLN A 183 -6.82 -2.56 -13.58
N VAL A 184 -6.70 -1.26 -13.24
CA VAL A 184 -5.53 -0.47 -13.66
C VAL A 184 -4.29 -0.81 -12.85
N GLU A 185 -3.18 -0.97 -13.55
CA GLU A 185 -1.88 -1.39 -12.99
C GLU A 185 -0.79 -0.31 -13.17
N THR A 186 -1.13 0.87 -13.67
CA THR A 186 -0.12 1.90 -13.98
C THR A 186 -0.65 3.30 -13.76
N ALA A 187 0.22 4.24 -13.43
CA ALA A 187 -0.15 5.65 -13.26
C ALA A 187 -0.82 6.24 -14.52
N ILE A 188 -0.35 5.87 -15.72
CA ILE A 188 -0.96 6.30 -16.98
C ILE A 188 -2.35 5.66 -17.16
N GLY A 189 -2.48 4.38 -16.80
CA GLY A 189 -3.75 3.66 -16.81
C GLY A 189 -4.77 4.30 -15.88
N ALA A 190 -4.39 4.56 -14.63
CA ALA A 190 -5.21 5.24 -13.63
C ALA A 190 -5.67 6.61 -14.12
N SER A 191 -4.75 7.43 -14.63
CA SER A 191 -5.10 8.76 -15.19
C SER A 191 -6.08 8.67 -16.37
N ARG A 192 -5.92 7.68 -17.26
CA ARG A 192 -6.86 7.46 -18.37
C ARG A 192 -8.23 6.97 -17.87
N ALA A 193 -8.26 6.11 -16.85
CA ALA A 193 -9.49 5.62 -16.26
C ALA A 193 -10.28 6.75 -15.59
N GLU A 194 -9.61 7.59 -14.80
CA GLU A 194 -10.17 8.79 -14.17
C GLU A 194 -10.79 9.74 -15.21
N GLN A 195 -10.08 10.04 -16.31
CA GLN A 195 -10.62 10.91 -17.37
C GLN A 195 -11.89 10.36 -18.03
N GLN A 196 -12.07 9.04 -18.03
CA GLN A 196 -13.24 8.37 -18.60
C GLN A 196 -14.41 8.26 -17.62
N ARG A 197 -14.26 8.69 -16.35
CA ARG A 197 -15.30 8.71 -15.33
C ARG A 197 -16.64 9.29 -15.82
N LYS A 198 -16.60 10.37 -16.60
CA LYS A 198 -17.83 11.03 -17.12
C LYS A 198 -18.69 10.12 -18.00
N SER A 199 -18.11 9.09 -18.61
CA SER A 199 -18.86 8.11 -19.41
C SER A 199 -19.53 7.02 -18.58
N MET A 200 -19.26 6.97 -17.27
CA MET A 200 -19.78 6.00 -16.31
C MET A 200 -20.80 6.62 -15.33
N LEU A 201 -21.16 7.90 -15.53
CA LEU A 201 -22.19 8.63 -14.77
C LEU A 201 -23.59 8.45 -15.36
#